data_AF-A0A7Y5JSI8-F1
#
_entry.id   AF-A0A7Y5JSI8-F1
#
_cell.length_a   1.000
_cell.length_b   1.000
_cell.length_c   1.000
_cell.angle_alpha   90.00
_cell.angle_beta   90.00
_cell.angle_gamma   90.00
#
_symmetry.space_group_name_H-M   'P 1'
#
loop_
_entity.id
_entity.type
_entity.pdbx_description
1 polymer ?
#
loop_
_entity_poly.entity_id
_entity_poly.type
_entity_poly.pdbx_seq_one_letter_code
_entity_poly.pdbx_strand_id
1 'polypeptide(L)' 'CPVLLLNGQFDQFRIGTRAYLAACPTARVETIRRAGHLSNLDQPEAFADALLRFAGDVADSAHRA' A
#
# COMPACT_ATOMS: atom_id res chain seq x y z
N CYS A 1 -7.08 -5.45 11.66
CA CYS A 1 -6.84 -6.16 10.40
C CYS A 1 -5.54 -5.65 9.77
N PRO A 2 -4.87 -6.42 8.91
CA PRO A 2 -3.72 -5.93 8.15
C PRO A 2 -4.15 -4.77 7.21
N VAL A 3 -3.33 -3.72 7.12
CA VAL A 3 -3.59 -2.56 6.24
C VAL A 3 -2.33 -2.22 5.44
N LEU A 4 -2.51 -1.91 4.16
CA LEU A 4 -1.49 -1.34 3.28
C LEU A 4 -1.95 0.02 2.75
N LEU A 5 -1.11 1.04 2.92
CA LEU A 5 -1.23 2.32 2.24
C LEU A 5 -0.27 2.30 1.03
N LEU A 6 -0.84 2.13 -0.17
CA LEU A 6 -0.10 2.05 -1.44
C LEU A 6 -0.43 3.27 -2.29
N ASN A 7 0.56 4.13 -2.54
CA ASN A 7 0.39 5.39 -3.28
C ASN A 7 1.51 5.62 -4.28
N GLY A 8 1.29 6.48 -5.26
CA GLY A 8 2.36 6.99 -6.11
C GLY A 8 3.25 8.01 -5.41
N GLN A 9 4.51 8.10 -5.85
CA GLN A 9 5.49 9.09 -5.38
C GLN A 9 4.99 10.54 -5.42
N PHE A 10 4.21 10.88 -6.45
CA PHE A 10 3.69 12.23 -6.68
C PHE A 10 2.23 12.40 -6.25
N ASP A 11 1.64 11.40 -5.57
CA ASP A 11 0.27 11.46 -5.08
C ASP A 11 0.13 12.46 -3.91
N GLN A 12 -0.69 13.50 -4.11
CA GLN A 12 -0.96 14.51 -3.09
C GLN A 12 -1.80 13.98 -1.94
N PHE A 13 -2.53 12.88 -2.10
CA PHE A 13 -3.42 12.35 -1.07
C PHE A 13 -2.66 11.58 0.03
N ARG A 14 -1.34 11.38 -0.13
CA ARG A 14 -0.47 10.78 0.90
C ARG A 14 -0.16 11.70 2.10
N ILE A 15 -0.66 12.94 2.12
CA ILE A 15 -0.40 13.91 3.22
C ILE A 15 -0.83 13.32 4.58
N GLY A 16 -1.89 12.52 4.62
CA GLY A 16 -2.40 11.89 5.84
C GLY A 16 -1.65 10.64 6.32
N THR A 17 -0.71 10.10 5.53
CA THR A 17 -0.10 8.78 5.80
C THR A 17 0.60 8.70 7.16
N ARG A 18 1.29 9.78 7.58
CA ARG A 18 1.94 9.81 8.91
C ARG A 18 0.94 9.78 10.06
N ALA A 19 -0.17 10.51 9.95
CA ALA A 19 -1.22 10.52 10.96
C ALA A 19 -1.92 9.16 11.04
N TYR A 20 -2.16 8.52 9.89
CA TYR A 20 -2.70 7.16 9.84
C TYR A 20 -1.77 6.15 10.53
N LEU A 21 -0.47 6.18 10.22
CA LEU A 21 0.51 5.29 10.86
C LEU A 21 0.61 5.49 12.38
N ALA A 22 0.45 6.72 12.86
CA ALA A 22 0.42 6.98 14.30
C ALA A 22 -0.79 6.32 14.98
N ALA A 23 -1.95 6.28 14.31
CA ALA A 23 -3.17 5.65 14.83
C ALA A 23 -3.21 4.12 14.60
N CYS A 24 -2.56 3.63 13.55
CA CYS A 24 -2.47 2.22 13.19
C CYS A 24 -1.00 1.82 12.93
N PRO A 25 -0.21 1.56 13.98
CA PRO A 25 1.23 1.29 13.84
C PRO A 25 1.58 0.01 13.07
N THR A 26 0.60 -0.89 12.92
CA THR A 26 0.75 -2.14 12.17
C THR A 26 0.45 -2.00 10.68
N ALA A 27 -0.02 -0.84 10.23
CA ALA A 27 -0.20 -0.56 8.81
C ALA A 27 1.17 -0.48 8.10
N ARG A 28 1.22 -0.99 6.87
CA ARG A 28 2.39 -0.88 5.99
C ARG A 28 2.20 0.29 5.04
N VAL A 29 3.31 0.93 4.65
CA VAL A 29 3.30 2.01 3.65
C VAL A 29 4.28 1.64 2.55
N GLU A 30 3.80 1.64 1.31
CA GLU A 30 4.62 1.45 0.13
C GLU A 30 4.35 2.60 -0.86
N THR A 31 5.41 3.09 -1.52
CA THR A 31 5.32 4.19 -2.48
C THR A 31 5.88 3.75 -3.82
N ILE A 32 5.07 3.86 -4.87
CA ILE A 32 5.44 3.50 -6.23
C ILE A 32 6.20 4.65 -6.88
N ARG A 33 7.44 4.40 -7.29
CA ARG A 33 8.28 5.39 -7.96
C ARG A 33 7.69 5.79 -9.31
N ARG A 34 7.85 7.06 -9.67
CA ARG A 34 7.41 7.62 -10.97
C ARG A 34 5.90 7.49 -11.24
N ALA A 35 5.09 7.46 -10.18
CA ALA A 35 3.63 7.39 -10.28
C ALA A 35 2.97 8.54 -9.49
N GLY A 36 1.82 9.01 -9.97
CA GLY A 36 0.95 9.98 -9.33
C GLY A 36 -0.22 9.33 -8.60
N HIS A 37 -1.35 10.02 -8.54
CA HIS A 37 -2.54 9.56 -7.83
C HIS A 37 -3.11 8.26 -8.42
N LEU A 38 -3.16 8.17 -9.75
CA LEU A 38 -3.62 6.98 -10.48
C LEU A 38 -2.48 5.97 -10.66
N SER A 39 -1.79 5.63 -9.56
CA SER A 39 -0.55 4.84 -9.59
C SER A 39 -0.69 3.44 -10.19
N ASN A 40 -1.89 2.87 -10.14
CA ASN A 40 -2.25 1.62 -10.80
C ASN A 40 -2.32 1.72 -12.34
N LEU A 41 -2.46 2.93 -12.88
CA LEU A 41 -2.39 3.19 -14.33
C LEU A 41 -0.99 3.64 -14.76
N ASP A 42 -0.31 4.43 -13.93
CA ASP A 42 1.02 4.94 -14.24
C ASP A 42 2.09 3.83 -14.26
N GLN A 43 1.99 2.88 -13.34
CA GLN A 43 2.97 1.81 -13.10
C GLN A 43 2.24 0.49 -12.75
N PRO A 44 1.48 -0.10 -13.68
CA PRO A 44 0.54 -1.18 -13.40
C PRO A 44 1.21 -2.44 -12.82
N GLU A 45 2.38 -2.82 -13.32
CA GLU A 45 3.11 -4.00 -12.84
C GLU A 45 3.59 -3.79 -11.40
N ALA A 46 4.21 -2.64 -11.11
CA ALA A 46 4.70 -2.33 -9.76
C ALA A 46 3.55 -2.25 -8.74
N PHE A 47 2.40 -1.74 -9.16
CA PHE A 47 1.20 -1.68 -8.33
C PHE A 47 0.64 -3.08 -8.08
N ALA A 48 0.44 -3.87 -9.13
CA ALA A 48 -0.10 -5.22 -9.05
C ALA A 48 0.80 -6.12 -8.18
N ASP A 49 2.11 -6.04 -8.36
CA ASP A 49 3.07 -6.81 -7.57
C ASP A 49 2.99 -6.45 -6.07
N ALA A 50 2.89 -5.16 -5.73
CA ALA A 50 2.75 -4.73 -4.33
C ALA A 50 1.43 -5.22 -3.71
N LEU A 51 0.34 -5.11 -4.47
CA LEU A 51 -0.98 -5.58 -4.04
C LEU A 51 -1.01 -7.10 -3.83
N LEU A 52 -0.48 -7.87 -4.79
CA LEU A 52 -0.47 -9.33 -4.72
C LEU A 52 0.40 -9.85 -3.58
N ARG A 53 1.58 -9.25 -3.35
CA ARG A 53 2.42 -9.59 -2.18
C ARG A 53 1.67 -9.40 -0.88
N PHE A 54 1.05 -8.24 -0.70
CA PHE A 54 0.30 -7.96 0.53
C PHE A 54 -0.92 -8.86 0.70
N ALA A 55 -1.69 -9.09 -0.37
CA ALA A 55 -2.84 -10.00 -0.33
C ALA A 55 -2.43 -11.43 0.04
N GLY A 56 -1.29 -11.91 -0.48
CA GLY A 56 -0.70 -13.19 -0.10
C GLY A 56 -0.39 -13.26 1.39
N ASP A 57 0.32 -12.27 1.94
CA ASP A 57 0.65 -12.22 3.37
C ASP A 57 -0.61 -12.27 4.27
N VAL A 58 -1.69 -11.59 3.85
CA VAL A 58 -2.96 -11.55 4.57
C VAL A 58 -3.68 -12.90 4.52
N ALA A 59 -3.79 -13.50 3.33
CA ALA A 59 -4.45 -14.80 3.15
C ALA A 59 -3.74 -15.90 3.96
N ASP A 60 -2.42 -15.91 3.91
CA ASP A 60 -1.57 -16.83 4.67
C ASP A 60 -1.75 -16.67 6.18
N SER A 61 -1.85 -15.42 6.65
CA SER A 61 -2.05 -15.14 8.08
C SER A 61 -3.45 -15.54 8.55
N ALA A 62 -4.47 -15.39 7.72
CA ALA A 62 -5.82 -15.85 8.01
C ALA A 62 -5.92 -17.38 8.07
N HIS A 63 -5.16 -18.10 7.24
CA HIS A 63 -5.14 -19.56 7.27
C HIS A 63 -4.47 -20.15 8.53
N ARG A 64 -3.58 -19.39 9.17
CA ARG A 64 -2.85 -19.81 10.38
C ARG A 64 -3.55 -19.47 11.69
N ALA A 65 -4.61 -18.66 11.66
CA ALA A 65 -5.37 -18.20 12.82
C ALA A 65 -6.55 -19.12 13.12
#